data_AF-A0A2E9YED6-F1
#
_entry.id   AF-A0A2E9YED6-F1
#
_cell.length_a   1.000
_cell.length_b   1.000
_cell.length_c   1.000
_cell.angle_alpha   90.00
_cell.angle_beta   90.00
_cell.angle_gamma   90.00
#
_symmetry.space_group_name_H-M   'P 1'
#
loop_
_entity.id
_entity.type
_entity.pdbx_description
1 polymer ?
#
loop_
_entity_poly.entity_id
_entity_poly.type
_entity_poly.pdbx_seq_one_letter_code
_entity_poly.pdbx_strand_id
1 'polypeptide(L)'
;MPSMTRPIRSYALAVLISCAAGINGCNSQNEVCFVIEENPFIEDPALSEFTQYIHVLECLHVVAESGISDSKLLHVAAVAAELLDQDENGFVDDPMLEAALFQGQALMPVLNFEGSDAEENLFEFYEGDGISAVLYNEEIDPSDPGYWGADATVEEVLHTINHVGHVVIYPEAFSLEPNSSLLSAAMDVARGGQFFDMPDVYPEEAWYHYDDETCDYKCMAIEYLYWAIVTEMGILNDATTAEGIADEWELPSPELLEATDLLVHALINDPAYMIPLVAPDGNYCPEAVDVVGAHGTAPKLIEVLNLLGQQVKASSHGIQLHVFDDLTVKKVISYPQE
;
A
#
# COMPACT_ATOMS: atom_id res chain seq x y z
N MET A 1 -1.54 -7.43 -17.10
CA MET A 1 -0.46 -6.44 -16.91
C MET A 1 0.86 -7.17 -17.14
N PRO A 2 1.92 -6.55 -17.70
CA PRO A 2 3.24 -7.18 -17.68
C PRO A 2 3.65 -7.39 -16.21
N SER A 3 4.17 -8.57 -15.87
CA SER A 3 4.54 -8.91 -14.49
C SER A 3 5.69 -8.02 -14.05
N MET A 4 5.51 -7.28 -12.96
CA MET A 4 6.58 -6.49 -12.32
C MET A 4 7.43 -7.41 -11.44
N THR A 5 7.89 -8.54 -11.98
CA THR A 5 8.44 -9.62 -11.16
C THR A 5 9.93 -9.77 -11.44
N ARG A 6 10.72 -9.20 -10.53
CA ARG A 6 12.18 -9.30 -10.59
C ARG A 6 12.64 -10.73 -10.26
N PRO A 7 13.46 -11.38 -11.10
CA PRO A 7 14.13 -12.61 -10.69
C PRO A 7 15.26 -12.29 -9.69
N ILE A 8 15.14 -12.78 -8.45
CA ILE A 8 16.16 -12.64 -7.41
C ILE A 8 17.49 -13.27 -7.87
N ARG A 9 18.53 -12.43 -8.04
CA ARG A 9 19.92 -12.92 -8.22
C ARG A 9 20.43 -13.47 -6.89
N SER A 10 20.38 -14.79 -6.74
CA SER A 10 21.00 -15.52 -5.62
C SER A 10 22.53 -15.34 -5.57
N TYR A 11 23.04 -14.41 -4.76
CA TYR A 11 24.47 -14.35 -4.42
C TYR A 11 24.76 -15.19 -3.17
N ALA A 12 25.14 -16.46 -3.38
CA ALA A 12 25.58 -17.34 -2.30
C ALA A 12 26.97 -16.92 -1.79
N LEU A 13 27.03 -16.12 -0.72
CA LEU A 13 28.27 -15.84 0.01
C LEU A 13 28.44 -16.81 1.19
N ALA A 14 29.34 -17.78 1.04
CA ALA A 14 29.67 -18.73 2.10
C ALA A 14 30.54 -18.05 3.18
N VAL A 15 29.91 -17.59 4.28
CA VAL A 15 30.62 -17.10 5.47
C VAL A 15 30.69 -18.22 6.52
N LEU A 16 31.91 -18.67 6.83
CA LEU A 16 32.21 -19.55 7.95
C LEU A 16 32.22 -18.74 9.25
N ILE A 17 31.21 -18.91 10.12
CA ILE A 17 31.20 -18.35 11.48
C ILE A 17 31.45 -19.45 12.52
N SER A 18 32.42 -19.21 13.40
CA SER A 18 32.72 -20.04 14.56
C SER A 18 32.31 -19.34 15.87
N CYS A 19 31.47 -20.04 16.63
CA CYS A 19 31.26 -20.07 18.09
C CYS A 19 30.77 -18.81 18.88
N ALA A 20 29.52 -18.96 19.33
CA ALA A 20 29.03 -19.01 20.72
C ALA A 20 28.99 -17.73 21.59
N ALA A 21 27.77 -17.25 21.85
CA ALA A 21 27.17 -17.14 23.19
C ALA A 21 25.70 -16.67 23.04
N GLY A 22 24.78 -17.27 23.81
CA GLY A 22 23.35 -17.07 23.64
C GLY A 22 22.80 -15.77 24.25
N ILE A 23 21.64 -15.37 23.73
CA ILE A 23 20.61 -14.58 24.42
C ILE A 23 19.28 -15.13 23.92
N ASN A 24 18.35 -15.43 24.83
CA ASN A 24 16.97 -15.77 24.51
C ASN A 24 16.31 -14.57 23.82
N GLY A 25 16.18 -14.62 22.49
CA GLY A 25 15.28 -13.76 21.75
C GLY A 25 13.87 -14.29 21.91
N CYS A 26 13.07 -13.62 22.74
CA CYS A 26 11.63 -13.66 22.58
C CYS A 26 11.37 -12.81 21.33
N ASN A 27 11.22 -13.42 20.16
CA ASN A 27 10.68 -12.70 19.01
C ASN A 27 9.28 -12.27 19.42
N SER A 28 9.09 -10.98 19.71
CA SER A 28 7.75 -10.42 19.75
C SER A 28 7.16 -10.67 18.37
N GLN A 29 6.02 -11.36 18.31
CA GLN A 29 5.26 -11.39 17.06
C GLN A 29 4.68 -9.99 16.84
N ASN A 30 4.57 -9.55 15.60
CA ASN A 30 3.91 -8.29 15.27
C ASN A 30 2.48 -8.32 15.84
N GLU A 31 2.04 -7.20 16.41
CA GLU A 31 0.69 -7.03 16.93
C GLU A 31 -0.19 -6.42 15.84
N VAL A 32 -1.02 -7.27 15.21
CA VAL A 32 -1.93 -6.87 14.14
C VAL A 32 -3.35 -7.26 14.51
N CYS A 33 -4.27 -6.29 14.49
CA CYS A 33 -5.64 -6.43 14.98
C CYS A 33 -6.70 -6.60 13.89
N PHE A 34 -6.27 -6.94 12.66
CA PHE A 34 -7.17 -7.39 11.60
C PHE A 34 -7.65 -8.84 11.81
N VAL A 35 -8.79 -9.16 11.22
CA VAL A 35 -9.37 -10.51 11.20
C VAL A 35 -9.31 -11.02 9.76
N ILE A 36 -8.77 -12.22 9.59
CA ILE A 36 -8.82 -12.93 8.30
C ILE A 36 -10.21 -13.53 8.13
N GLU A 37 -10.84 -13.21 7.02
CA GLU A 37 -12.18 -13.66 6.64
C GLU A 37 -12.12 -14.57 5.40
N GLU A 38 -13.24 -15.22 5.08
CA GLU A 38 -13.41 -15.92 3.81
C GLU A 38 -13.52 -14.92 2.66
N ASN A 39 -12.92 -15.24 1.51
CA ASN A 39 -12.97 -14.39 0.32
C ASN A 39 -14.43 -14.11 -0.12
N PRO A 40 -14.89 -12.85 -0.16
CA PRO A 40 -16.23 -12.50 -0.60
C PRO A 40 -16.40 -12.49 -2.13
N PHE A 41 -15.30 -12.60 -2.90
CA PHE A 41 -15.28 -12.46 -4.36
C PHE A 41 -15.23 -13.80 -5.11
N ILE A 42 -15.63 -14.91 -4.48
CA ILE A 42 -15.56 -16.27 -5.07
C ILE A 42 -16.35 -16.47 -6.37
N GLU A 43 -17.32 -15.60 -6.67
CA GLU A 43 -18.11 -15.64 -7.91
C GLU A 43 -17.41 -14.93 -9.08
N ASP A 44 -16.36 -14.14 -8.81
CA ASP A 44 -15.50 -13.55 -9.83
C ASP A 44 -14.46 -14.60 -10.26
N PRO A 45 -14.43 -15.01 -11.54
CA PRO A 45 -13.45 -15.99 -12.02
C PRO A 45 -11.99 -15.58 -11.79
N ALA A 46 -11.70 -14.27 -11.79
CA ALA A 46 -10.34 -13.77 -11.52
C ALA A 46 -9.92 -13.96 -10.06
N LEU A 47 -10.89 -14.02 -9.15
CA LEU A 47 -10.66 -14.04 -7.70
C LEU A 47 -11.11 -15.34 -7.03
N SER A 48 -11.60 -16.33 -7.79
CA SER A 48 -12.22 -17.53 -7.24
C SER A 48 -11.26 -18.50 -6.57
N GLU A 49 -9.96 -18.43 -6.89
CA GLU A 49 -8.93 -19.30 -6.30
C GLU A 49 -8.37 -18.73 -4.98
N PHE A 50 -8.65 -17.47 -4.65
CA PHE A 50 -8.27 -16.88 -3.36
C PHE A 50 -9.25 -17.34 -2.28
N THR A 51 -8.72 -17.66 -1.10
CA THR A 51 -9.51 -18.24 0.00
C THR A 51 -9.55 -17.37 1.25
N GLN A 52 -8.55 -16.51 1.43
CA GLN A 52 -8.41 -15.64 2.59
C GLN A 52 -8.58 -14.19 2.15
N TYR A 53 -9.16 -13.37 3.03
CA TYR A 53 -9.45 -11.97 2.77
C TYR A 53 -9.28 -11.10 4.01
N ILE A 54 -8.79 -9.88 3.82
CA ILE A 54 -8.82 -8.79 4.82
C ILE A 54 -9.29 -7.52 4.11
N HIS A 55 -10.18 -6.77 4.78
CA HIS A 55 -10.56 -5.42 4.36
C HIS A 55 -9.80 -4.39 5.20
N VAL A 56 -8.86 -3.68 4.60
CA VAL A 56 -8.01 -2.69 5.26
C VAL A 56 -8.68 -1.32 5.16
N LEU A 57 -8.99 -0.73 6.32
CA LEU A 57 -9.53 0.63 6.48
C LEU A 57 -10.65 1.00 5.50
N GLU A 58 -11.55 0.05 5.25
CA GLU A 58 -12.72 0.17 4.36
C GLU A 58 -12.42 0.58 2.89
N CYS A 59 -11.16 0.62 2.45
CA CYS A 59 -10.79 1.14 1.14
C CYS A 59 -9.77 0.30 0.35
N LEU A 60 -9.10 -0.68 0.97
CA LEU A 60 -8.17 -1.58 0.31
C LEU A 60 -8.47 -3.04 0.65
N HIS A 61 -8.58 -3.86 -0.38
CA HIS A 61 -8.81 -5.30 -0.27
C HIS A 61 -7.49 -6.06 -0.31
N VAL A 62 -7.28 -7.02 0.59
CA VAL A 62 -6.17 -7.97 0.49
C VAL A 62 -6.78 -9.36 0.31
N VAL A 63 -6.40 -10.07 -0.75
CA VAL A 63 -6.85 -11.45 -1.03
C VAL A 63 -5.65 -12.36 -1.12
N ALA A 64 -5.76 -13.57 -0.57
CA ALA A 64 -4.65 -14.52 -0.54
C ALA A 64 -5.05 -15.96 -0.83
N GLU A 65 -4.15 -16.69 -1.49
CA GLU A 65 -4.25 -18.14 -1.67
C GLU A 65 -4.08 -18.88 -0.33
N SER A 66 -4.70 -20.06 -0.21
CA SER A 66 -4.68 -20.86 1.04
C SER A 66 -3.29 -21.30 1.56
N GLY A 67 -2.23 -21.14 0.76
CA GLY A 67 -0.86 -21.47 1.14
C GLY A 67 -0.13 -20.33 1.87
N ILE A 68 -0.74 -19.14 1.94
CA ILE A 68 -0.20 -17.98 2.64
C ILE A 68 -0.49 -18.11 4.13
N SER A 69 0.55 -17.97 4.96
CA SER A 69 0.38 -18.05 6.42
C SER A 69 -0.32 -16.81 6.97
N ASP A 70 -1.14 -16.98 8.01
CA ASP A 70 -1.83 -15.87 8.68
C ASP A 70 -0.89 -14.71 9.04
N SER A 71 0.33 -15.00 9.52
CA SER A 71 1.30 -13.95 9.87
C SER A 71 1.74 -13.10 8.68
N LYS A 72 1.80 -13.68 7.48
CA LYS A 72 2.18 -12.95 6.26
C LYS A 72 1.02 -12.13 5.75
N LEU A 73 -0.18 -12.70 5.74
CA LEU A 73 -1.37 -11.98 5.34
C LEU A 73 -1.69 -10.81 6.29
N LEU A 74 -1.53 -11.00 7.60
CA LEU A 74 -1.66 -9.93 8.58
C LEU A 74 -0.57 -8.86 8.42
N HIS A 75 0.66 -9.25 8.09
CA HIS A 75 1.74 -8.30 7.77
C HIS A 75 1.40 -7.41 6.58
N VAL A 76 0.91 -7.98 5.47
CA VAL A 76 0.46 -7.20 4.30
C VAL A 76 -0.64 -6.22 4.68
N ALA A 77 -1.60 -6.65 5.51
CA ALA A 77 -2.67 -5.77 5.98
C ALA A 77 -2.18 -4.67 6.93
N ALA A 78 -1.22 -4.95 7.82
CA ALA A 78 -0.61 -3.97 8.70
C ALA A 78 0.14 -2.90 7.92
N VAL A 79 1.02 -3.30 7.01
CA VAL A 79 1.78 -2.38 6.13
C VAL A 79 0.82 -1.50 5.33
N ALA A 80 -0.24 -2.06 4.75
CA ALA A 80 -1.24 -1.27 4.03
C ALA A 80 -1.98 -0.26 4.93
N ALA A 81 -2.27 -0.62 6.18
CA ALA A 81 -2.90 0.27 7.12
C ALA A 81 -1.96 1.39 7.58
N GLU A 82 -0.73 1.06 7.97
CA GLU A 82 0.30 2.01 8.40
C GLU A 82 0.61 3.04 7.29
N LEU A 83 0.65 2.62 6.03
CA LEU A 83 0.85 3.52 4.88
C LEU A 83 -0.36 4.44 4.60
N LEU A 84 -1.55 4.11 5.09
CA LEU A 84 -2.76 4.92 4.92
C LEU A 84 -3.09 5.76 6.16
N ASP A 85 -2.63 5.34 7.33
CA ASP A 85 -2.89 5.90 8.66
C ASP A 85 -1.56 6.00 9.42
N GLN A 86 -0.82 7.08 9.17
CA GLN A 86 0.55 7.29 9.63
C GLN A 86 0.63 7.72 11.10
N ASP A 87 -0.49 8.07 11.72
CA ASP A 87 -0.59 8.29 13.17
C ASP A 87 -1.24 7.11 13.92
N GLU A 88 -1.56 6.03 13.20
CA GLU A 88 -2.13 4.77 13.68
C GLU A 88 -3.38 4.95 14.56
N ASN A 89 -4.23 5.93 14.22
CA ASN A 89 -5.43 6.24 14.99
C ASN A 89 -6.67 5.42 14.59
N GLY A 90 -6.56 4.58 13.56
CA GLY A 90 -7.63 3.75 13.01
C GLY A 90 -8.37 4.38 11.82
N PHE A 91 -7.93 5.52 11.30
CA PHE A 91 -8.56 6.23 10.20
C PHE A 91 -7.53 6.63 9.14
N VAL A 92 -7.91 6.55 7.86
CA VAL A 92 -7.05 7.01 6.76
C VAL A 92 -6.79 8.52 6.88
N ASP A 93 -5.54 8.93 6.75
CA ASP A 93 -5.10 10.33 6.92
C ASP A 93 -5.63 11.27 5.82
N ASP A 94 -5.67 10.80 4.57
CA ASP A 94 -6.24 11.51 3.43
C ASP A 94 -7.60 10.92 3.01
N PRO A 95 -8.73 11.57 3.37
CA PRO A 95 -10.06 11.10 2.95
C PRO A 95 -10.29 11.10 1.44
N MET A 96 -9.54 11.89 0.66
CA MET A 96 -9.63 11.82 -0.81
C MET A 96 -8.93 10.57 -1.34
N LEU A 97 -7.80 10.18 -0.73
CA LEU A 97 -7.11 8.95 -1.03
C LEU A 97 -7.98 7.74 -0.66
N GLU A 98 -8.55 7.71 0.55
CA GLU A 98 -9.52 6.69 1.00
C GLU A 98 -10.65 6.51 -0.03
N ALA A 99 -11.28 7.61 -0.43
CA ALA A 99 -12.39 7.59 -1.39
C ALA A 99 -11.96 7.12 -2.79
N ALA A 100 -10.74 7.44 -3.23
CA ALA A 100 -10.20 7.00 -4.52
C ALA A 100 -9.90 5.51 -4.52
N LEU A 101 -9.27 4.99 -3.47
CA LEU A 101 -8.98 3.56 -3.31
C LEU A 101 -10.28 2.74 -3.24
N PHE A 102 -11.26 3.21 -2.46
CA PHE A 102 -12.59 2.59 -2.41
C PHE A 102 -13.27 2.56 -3.78
N GLN A 103 -13.26 3.67 -4.52
CA GLN A 103 -13.89 3.76 -5.84
C GLN A 103 -13.16 2.95 -6.91
N GLY A 104 -11.83 2.90 -6.84
CA GLY A 104 -10.96 2.11 -7.71
C GLY A 104 -10.96 0.62 -7.37
N GLN A 105 -11.61 0.23 -6.25
CA GLN A 105 -11.60 -1.13 -5.72
C GLN A 105 -10.16 -1.64 -5.52
N ALA A 106 -9.33 -0.83 -4.86
CA ALA A 106 -7.92 -1.13 -4.62
C ALA A 106 -7.77 -2.52 -4.00
N LEU A 107 -6.88 -3.33 -4.59
CA LEU A 107 -6.76 -4.75 -4.32
C LEU A 107 -5.28 -5.16 -4.36
N MET A 108 -4.83 -5.82 -3.29
CA MET A 108 -3.51 -6.44 -3.18
C MET A 108 -3.65 -7.97 -3.18
N PRO A 109 -3.38 -8.65 -4.32
CA PRO A 109 -3.34 -10.09 -4.40
C PRO A 109 -2.04 -10.65 -3.82
N VAL A 110 -2.15 -11.67 -2.96
CA VAL A 110 -1.03 -12.40 -2.39
C VAL A 110 -1.04 -13.84 -2.90
N LEU A 111 -0.05 -14.16 -3.73
CA LEU A 111 0.10 -15.39 -4.48
C LEU A 111 1.14 -16.31 -3.85
N ASN A 112 0.99 -17.62 -4.03
CA ASN A 112 1.94 -18.61 -3.53
C ASN A 112 3.28 -18.54 -4.28
N PHE A 113 3.22 -18.44 -5.61
CA PHE A 113 4.34 -18.39 -6.53
C PHE A 113 3.85 -17.99 -7.95
N GLU A 114 4.78 -17.58 -8.81
CA GLU A 114 4.55 -17.29 -10.22
C GLU A 114 4.07 -18.55 -10.98
N GLY A 115 2.94 -18.45 -11.67
CA GLY A 115 2.26 -19.52 -12.39
C GLY A 115 1.36 -20.38 -11.51
N SER A 116 0.93 -19.87 -10.34
CA SER A 116 -0.14 -20.50 -9.55
C SER A 116 -1.49 -20.44 -10.27
N ASP A 117 -2.40 -21.36 -9.96
CA ASP A 117 -3.76 -21.36 -10.55
C ASP A 117 -4.49 -20.02 -10.28
N ALA A 118 -4.24 -19.40 -9.13
CA ALA A 118 -4.80 -18.10 -8.79
C ALA A 118 -4.22 -16.97 -9.65
N GLU A 119 -2.91 -16.98 -9.93
CA GLU A 119 -2.29 -16.00 -10.82
C GLU A 119 -2.78 -16.16 -12.26
N GLU A 120 -2.80 -17.41 -12.76
CA GLU A 120 -3.27 -17.69 -14.12
C GLU A 120 -4.71 -17.18 -14.30
N ASN A 121 -5.61 -17.46 -13.35
CA ASN A 121 -6.98 -16.94 -13.38
C ASN A 121 -7.04 -15.41 -13.23
N LEU A 122 -6.25 -14.84 -12.32
CA LEU A 122 -6.20 -13.38 -12.12
C LEU A 122 -5.80 -12.68 -13.43
N PHE A 123 -4.70 -13.10 -14.06
CA PHE A 123 -4.21 -12.47 -15.28
C PHE A 123 -5.03 -12.80 -16.52
N GLU A 124 -5.74 -13.92 -16.55
CA GLU A 124 -6.65 -14.25 -17.65
C GLU A 124 -7.98 -13.49 -17.56
N PHE A 125 -8.55 -13.33 -16.36
CA PHE A 125 -9.93 -12.89 -16.19
C PHE A 125 -10.11 -11.52 -15.55
N TYR A 126 -9.09 -10.94 -14.90
CA TYR A 126 -9.24 -9.63 -14.25
C TYR A 126 -9.33 -8.50 -15.28
N GLU A 127 -10.44 -7.76 -15.27
CA GLU A 127 -10.70 -6.60 -16.14
C GLU A 127 -10.75 -5.27 -15.35
N GLY A 128 -10.40 -5.28 -14.06
CA GLY A 128 -10.40 -4.08 -13.21
C GLY A 128 -9.12 -3.26 -13.29
N ASP A 129 -9.14 -2.09 -12.64
CA ASP A 129 -8.00 -1.17 -12.53
C ASP A 129 -7.46 -1.06 -11.08
N GLY A 130 -7.97 -1.89 -10.17
CA GLY A 130 -7.68 -1.83 -8.73
C GLY A 130 -6.39 -2.52 -8.30
N ILE A 131 -5.69 -3.19 -9.20
CA ILE A 131 -4.42 -3.88 -8.94
C ILE A 131 -3.31 -3.11 -9.67
N SER A 132 -2.25 -2.74 -8.96
CA SER A 132 -1.02 -2.23 -9.58
C SER A 132 0.12 -3.24 -9.54
N ALA A 133 0.12 -4.13 -8.54
CA ALA A 133 1.13 -5.14 -8.33
C ALA A 133 0.55 -6.36 -7.60
N VAL A 134 1.32 -7.43 -7.53
CA VAL A 134 1.01 -8.66 -6.78
C VAL A 134 2.18 -8.99 -5.86
N LEU A 135 1.90 -9.62 -4.72
CA LEU A 135 2.96 -10.12 -3.82
C LEU A 135 3.07 -11.63 -3.93
N TYR A 136 4.29 -12.16 -3.97
CA TYR A 136 4.50 -13.60 -3.80
C TYR A 136 4.85 -13.94 -2.35
N ASN A 137 4.47 -15.14 -1.93
CA ASN A 137 4.73 -15.66 -0.60
C ASN A 137 6.21 -15.52 -0.22
N GLU A 138 7.13 -15.82 -1.12
CA GLU A 138 8.57 -15.78 -0.83
C GLU A 138 9.15 -14.38 -0.62
N GLU A 139 8.41 -13.33 -1.00
CA GLU A 139 8.80 -11.92 -0.90
C GLU A 139 8.25 -11.24 0.35
N ILE A 140 7.55 -11.97 1.22
CA ILE A 140 6.95 -11.43 2.44
C ILE A 140 7.74 -11.92 3.65
N ASP A 141 8.40 -11.00 4.36
CA ASP A 141 9.08 -11.26 5.63
C ASP A 141 8.54 -10.34 6.74
N PRO A 142 7.60 -10.84 7.57
CA PRO A 142 7.06 -10.07 8.68
C PRO A 142 8.07 -9.65 9.75
N SER A 143 9.29 -10.20 9.73
CA SER A 143 10.31 -9.88 10.73
C SER A 143 11.18 -8.68 10.36
N ASP A 144 11.12 -8.21 9.12
CA ASP A 144 11.90 -7.07 8.64
C ASP A 144 11.08 -6.22 7.64
N PRO A 145 10.04 -5.50 8.12
CA PRO A 145 9.10 -4.75 7.28
C PRO A 145 9.81 -3.81 6.30
N GLY A 146 9.52 -4.00 5.00
CA GLY A 146 10.08 -3.19 3.91
C GLY A 146 11.58 -3.36 3.66
N TYR A 147 12.27 -4.27 4.35
CA TYR A 147 13.69 -4.47 4.15
C TYR A 147 13.97 -5.00 2.74
N TRP A 148 14.78 -4.25 2.00
CA TRP A 148 15.05 -4.53 0.60
C TRP A 148 15.66 -5.92 0.40
N GLY A 149 15.07 -6.70 -0.50
CA GLY A 149 15.47 -8.08 -0.80
C GLY A 149 15.02 -9.13 0.21
N ALA A 150 14.27 -8.76 1.26
CA ALA A 150 13.63 -9.71 2.18
C ALA A 150 12.11 -9.53 2.23
N ASP A 151 11.62 -8.30 2.27
CA ASP A 151 10.19 -7.97 2.35
C ASP A 151 9.79 -6.92 1.30
N ALA A 152 9.18 -7.37 0.19
CA ALA A 152 8.66 -6.50 -0.86
C ALA A 152 7.28 -5.89 -0.51
N THR A 153 6.75 -6.17 0.68
CA THR A 153 5.39 -5.76 1.06
C THR A 153 5.19 -4.24 0.96
N VAL A 154 6.15 -3.44 1.42
CA VAL A 154 6.06 -1.97 1.34
C VAL A 154 6.03 -1.49 -0.11
N GLU A 155 6.86 -2.07 -0.98
CA GLU A 155 6.95 -1.73 -2.41
C GLU A 155 5.60 -1.96 -3.12
N GLU A 156 5.08 -3.18 -3.05
CA GLU A 156 3.89 -3.53 -3.85
C GLU A 156 2.61 -2.87 -3.34
N VAL A 157 2.52 -2.67 -2.02
CA VAL A 157 1.43 -1.90 -1.43
C VAL A 157 1.52 -0.42 -1.81
N LEU A 158 2.72 0.18 -1.82
CA LEU A 158 2.91 1.56 -2.31
C LEU A 158 2.53 1.67 -3.78
N HIS A 159 2.97 0.75 -4.65
CA HIS A 159 2.56 0.72 -6.06
C HIS A 159 1.04 0.77 -6.19
N THR A 160 0.31 -0.03 -5.42
CA THR A 160 -1.15 -0.06 -5.44
C THR A 160 -1.78 1.23 -4.90
N ILE A 161 -1.32 1.75 -3.75
CA ILE A 161 -1.83 3.00 -3.16
C ILE A 161 -1.56 4.20 -4.09
N ASN A 162 -0.38 4.28 -4.69
CA ASN A 162 -0.01 5.38 -5.56
C ASN A 162 -0.75 5.29 -6.91
N HIS A 163 -0.79 4.13 -7.56
CA HIS A 163 -1.43 3.97 -8.87
C HIS A 163 -2.96 4.14 -8.79
N VAL A 164 -3.62 3.47 -7.85
CA VAL A 164 -5.09 3.50 -7.73
C VAL A 164 -5.58 4.76 -7.03
N GLY A 165 -4.74 5.34 -6.16
CA GLY A 165 -5.03 6.53 -5.37
C GLY A 165 -4.40 7.81 -5.93
N HIS A 166 -3.14 8.06 -5.57
CA HIS A 166 -2.44 9.33 -5.82
C HIS A 166 -2.44 9.80 -7.28
N VAL A 167 -2.23 8.87 -8.22
CA VAL A 167 -2.28 9.15 -9.67
C VAL A 167 -3.67 9.63 -10.09
N VAL A 168 -4.73 9.07 -9.50
CA VAL A 168 -6.13 9.41 -9.80
C VAL A 168 -6.51 10.77 -9.21
N ILE A 169 -6.14 11.05 -7.96
CA ILE A 169 -6.54 12.28 -7.26
C ILE A 169 -5.68 13.49 -7.62
N TYR A 170 -4.40 13.30 -7.97
CA TYR A 170 -3.46 14.38 -8.32
C TYR A 170 -2.74 14.12 -9.67
N PRO A 171 -3.47 14.05 -10.80
CA PRO A 171 -2.88 13.70 -12.08
C PRO A 171 -1.82 14.71 -12.58
N GLU A 172 -1.95 15.99 -12.25
CA GLU A 172 -0.92 17.00 -12.60
C GLU A 172 0.42 16.74 -11.87
N ALA A 173 0.38 16.07 -10.72
CA ALA A 173 1.55 15.73 -9.91
C ALA A 173 2.13 14.36 -10.27
N PHE A 174 1.27 13.34 -10.45
CA PHE A 174 1.71 11.94 -10.52
C PHE A 174 1.32 11.16 -11.78
N SER A 175 0.67 11.74 -12.80
CA SER A 175 0.38 10.99 -14.03
C SER A 175 1.64 10.32 -14.61
N LEU A 176 1.50 9.07 -15.04
CA LEU A 176 2.63 8.21 -15.43
C LEU A 176 3.01 8.33 -16.90
N GLU A 177 2.24 9.07 -17.71
CA GLU A 177 2.56 9.26 -19.13
C GLU A 177 3.75 10.22 -19.32
N PRO A 178 4.53 10.09 -20.41
CA PRO A 178 5.60 11.04 -20.72
C PRO A 178 5.11 12.49 -20.79
N ASN A 179 5.81 13.40 -20.11
CA ASN A 179 5.49 14.84 -20.06
C ASN A 179 4.10 15.17 -19.50
N SER A 180 3.52 14.30 -18.66
CA SER A 180 2.14 14.46 -18.17
C SER A 180 2.05 15.06 -16.77
N SER A 181 3.14 15.03 -15.99
CA SER A 181 3.13 15.36 -14.57
C SER A 181 4.47 15.88 -14.04
N LEU A 182 4.46 16.40 -12.81
CA LEU A 182 5.67 16.73 -12.06
C LEU A 182 6.59 15.50 -11.89
N LEU A 183 6.02 14.33 -11.60
CA LEU A 183 6.75 13.06 -11.47
C LEU A 183 7.47 12.68 -12.75
N SER A 184 6.78 12.72 -13.91
CA SER A 184 7.39 12.40 -15.21
C SER A 184 8.55 13.34 -15.56
N ALA A 185 8.42 14.63 -15.22
CA ALA A 185 9.48 15.60 -15.42
C ALA A 185 10.66 15.39 -14.48
N ALA A 186 10.42 15.00 -13.23
CA ALA A 186 11.46 14.67 -12.26
C ALA A 186 12.24 13.41 -12.68
N MET A 187 11.54 12.34 -13.07
CA MET A 187 12.15 11.09 -13.53
C MET A 187 13.05 11.31 -14.75
N ASP A 188 12.61 12.14 -15.71
CA ASP A 188 13.44 12.45 -16.89
C ASP A 188 14.73 13.19 -16.52
N VAL A 189 14.73 13.98 -15.45
CA VAL A 189 15.97 14.59 -14.92
C VAL A 189 16.83 13.54 -14.24
N ALA A 190 16.23 12.66 -13.42
CA ALA A 190 16.94 11.59 -12.69
C ALA A 190 17.68 10.61 -13.60
N ARG A 191 17.13 10.38 -14.80
CA ARG A 191 17.74 9.51 -15.83
C ARG A 191 18.70 10.25 -16.76
N GLY A 192 18.92 11.56 -16.57
CA GLY A 192 19.73 12.40 -17.46
C GLY A 192 19.10 12.67 -18.83
N GLY A 193 17.79 12.41 -18.99
CA GLY A 193 17.03 12.61 -20.22
C GLY A 193 15.71 11.82 -20.24
N GLN A 194 14.89 12.09 -21.27
CA GLN A 194 13.66 11.33 -21.52
C GLN A 194 13.96 10.09 -22.36
N PHE A 195 13.72 8.91 -21.77
CA PHE A 195 13.86 7.61 -22.41
C PHE A 195 12.54 6.86 -22.35
N PHE A 196 12.02 6.47 -23.53
CA PHE A 196 10.80 5.67 -23.66
C PHE A 196 11.07 4.17 -23.51
N ASP A 197 12.25 3.74 -23.95
CA ASP A 197 12.82 2.40 -23.80
C ASP A 197 14.14 2.52 -23.02
N MET A 198 14.63 1.46 -22.37
CA MET A 198 15.93 1.48 -21.68
C MET A 198 17.08 1.82 -22.63
N PRO A 199 17.93 2.80 -22.31
CA PRO A 199 19.15 3.05 -23.06
C PRO A 199 20.21 1.97 -22.76
N ASP A 200 21.09 1.67 -23.73
CA ASP A 200 22.23 0.76 -23.51
C ASP A 200 23.12 1.20 -22.34
N VAL A 201 23.24 2.52 -22.13
CA VAL A 201 24.01 3.16 -21.07
C VAL A 201 23.32 4.47 -20.71
N TYR A 202 22.99 4.65 -19.43
CA TYR A 202 22.50 5.93 -18.90
C TYR A 202 23.62 6.99 -18.87
N PRO A 203 23.29 8.29 -18.97
CA PRO A 203 24.25 9.38 -18.77
C PRO A 203 24.99 9.29 -17.42
N GLU A 204 26.25 9.73 -17.35
CA GLU A 204 27.07 9.66 -16.11
C GLU A 204 26.49 10.51 -14.97
N GLU A 205 25.68 11.51 -15.30
CA GLU A 205 24.98 12.38 -14.35
C GLU A 205 23.64 11.81 -13.84
N ALA A 206 23.19 10.66 -14.34
CA ALA A 206 21.97 10.02 -13.88
C ALA A 206 22.18 9.30 -12.53
N TRP A 207 21.10 9.15 -11.77
CA TRP A 207 21.08 8.43 -10.48
C TRP A 207 19.95 7.39 -10.42
N TYR A 208 19.17 7.28 -11.50
CA TYR A 208 18.12 6.28 -11.68
C TYR A 208 18.36 5.54 -13.00
N HIS A 209 18.60 4.23 -12.91
CA HIS A 209 19.10 3.38 -13.97
C HIS A 209 18.28 2.09 -14.12
N TYR A 210 16.94 2.22 -14.16
CA TYR A 210 16.04 1.08 -14.26
C TYR A 210 16.38 0.15 -15.43
N ASP A 211 16.51 -1.15 -15.18
CA ASP A 211 17.10 -2.11 -16.14
C ASP A 211 16.19 -3.28 -16.55
N ASP A 212 14.94 -3.33 -16.06
CA ASP A 212 13.96 -4.35 -16.47
C ASP A 212 13.36 -4.05 -17.85
N GLU A 213 13.86 -4.74 -18.88
CA GLU A 213 13.43 -4.59 -20.28
C GLU A 213 11.93 -4.86 -20.54
N THR A 214 11.18 -5.42 -19.59
CA THR A 214 9.73 -5.63 -19.71
C THR A 214 8.90 -4.40 -19.32
N CYS A 215 9.53 -3.43 -18.67
CA CYS A 215 8.92 -2.24 -18.11
C CYS A 215 8.86 -1.11 -19.15
N ASP A 216 7.68 -0.48 -19.28
CA ASP A 216 7.51 0.72 -20.10
C ASP A 216 7.75 2.01 -19.29
N TYR A 217 7.58 3.17 -19.91
CA TYR A 217 7.74 4.46 -19.23
C TYR A 217 6.87 4.61 -17.98
N LYS A 218 5.64 4.06 -17.99
CA LYS A 218 4.71 4.20 -16.85
C LYS A 218 5.18 3.37 -15.68
N CYS A 219 5.60 2.15 -15.96
CA CYS A 219 6.21 1.27 -14.99
C CYS A 219 7.48 1.93 -14.40
N MET A 220 8.39 2.49 -15.23
CA MET A 220 9.56 3.20 -14.70
C MET A 220 9.18 4.41 -13.83
N ALA A 221 8.08 5.10 -14.13
CA ALA A 221 7.62 6.27 -13.37
C ALA A 221 7.03 5.90 -12.00
N ILE A 222 6.29 4.80 -11.90
CA ILE A 222 5.74 4.35 -10.61
C ILE A 222 6.85 3.79 -9.71
N GLU A 223 7.82 3.07 -10.29
CA GLU A 223 9.04 2.59 -9.63
C GLU A 223 9.89 3.74 -9.10
N TYR A 224 10.07 4.80 -9.89
CA TYR A 224 10.77 6.00 -9.45
C TYR A 224 10.09 6.69 -8.26
N LEU A 225 8.75 6.71 -8.23
CA LEU A 225 8.01 7.23 -7.09
C LEU A 225 8.24 6.35 -5.84
N TYR A 226 8.19 5.03 -5.99
CA TYR A 226 8.52 4.09 -4.92
C TYR A 226 9.93 4.35 -4.37
N TRP A 227 10.96 4.33 -5.22
CA TRP A 227 12.35 4.56 -4.82
C TRP A 227 12.51 5.84 -4.01
N ALA A 228 11.89 6.93 -4.44
CA ALA A 228 11.92 8.20 -3.72
C ALA A 228 11.24 8.13 -2.35
N ILE A 229 10.06 7.50 -2.26
CA ILE A 229 9.30 7.36 -1.01
C ILE A 229 10.09 6.54 0.01
N VAL A 230 10.55 5.33 -0.35
CA VAL A 230 11.23 4.45 0.62
C VAL A 230 12.64 4.92 0.96
N THR A 231 13.27 5.70 0.07
CA THR A 231 14.49 6.46 0.41
C THR A 231 14.22 7.46 1.52
N GLU A 232 13.15 8.27 1.39
CA GLU A 232 12.79 9.31 2.36
C GLU A 232 12.35 8.71 3.70
N MET A 233 11.69 7.54 3.68
CA MET A 233 11.41 6.73 4.88
C MET A 233 12.68 6.26 5.60
N GLY A 234 13.83 6.26 4.91
CA GLY A 234 15.12 5.82 5.43
C GLY A 234 15.30 4.30 5.46
N ILE A 235 14.40 3.54 4.83
CA ILE A 235 14.42 2.07 4.82
C ILE A 235 15.63 1.55 4.03
N LEU A 236 16.10 2.31 3.03
CA LEU A 236 17.26 1.97 2.22
C LEU A 236 18.61 2.40 2.84
N ASN A 237 18.59 3.10 3.97
CA ASN A 237 19.74 3.84 4.52
C ASN A 237 20.68 2.96 5.34
N ASP A 238 21.08 1.81 4.80
CA ASP A 238 22.13 0.97 5.32
C ASP A 238 23.13 0.59 4.22
N ALA A 239 24.35 0.24 4.63
CA ALA A 239 25.44 0.01 3.67
C ALA A 239 25.23 -1.22 2.78
N THR A 240 24.53 -2.24 3.26
CA THR A 240 24.27 -3.47 2.48
C THR A 240 23.21 -3.22 1.43
N THR A 241 22.10 -2.58 1.80
CA THR A 241 21.06 -2.19 0.84
C THR A 241 21.61 -1.20 -0.18
N ALA A 242 22.31 -0.15 0.26
CA ALA A 242 22.94 0.83 -0.62
C ALA A 242 23.87 0.21 -1.66
N GLU A 243 24.67 -0.80 -1.29
CA GLU A 243 25.52 -1.53 -2.24
C GLU A 243 24.69 -2.42 -3.19
N GLY A 244 23.62 -3.03 -2.69
CA GLY A 244 22.75 -3.93 -3.44
C GLY A 244 21.92 -3.24 -4.53
N ILE A 245 21.53 -1.98 -4.31
CA ILE A 245 20.67 -1.21 -5.22
C ILE A 245 21.46 -0.24 -6.12
N ALA A 246 22.76 -0.05 -5.90
CA ALA A 246 23.56 1.01 -6.55
C ALA A 246 23.60 0.92 -8.08
N ASP A 247 23.38 -0.25 -8.67
CA ASP A 247 23.33 -0.42 -10.12
C ASP A 247 22.07 0.25 -10.72
N GLU A 248 21.00 0.44 -9.93
CA GLU A 248 19.72 0.99 -10.36
C GLU A 248 19.33 2.32 -9.69
N TRP A 249 19.66 2.50 -8.41
CA TRP A 249 19.31 3.68 -7.62
C TRP A 249 20.49 4.13 -6.76
N GLU A 250 20.99 5.35 -6.98
CA GLU A 250 22.19 5.86 -6.31
C GLU A 250 21.92 6.70 -5.06
N LEU A 251 20.65 6.86 -4.65
CA LEU A 251 20.25 7.77 -3.57
C LEU A 251 19.66 7.01 -2.35
N PRO A 252 20.40 6.15 -1.62
CA PRO A 252 19.83 5.32 -0.55
C PRO A 252 19.43 6.05 0.75
N SER A 253 19.71 7.35 0.91
CA SER A 253 19.42 8.07 2.16
C SER A 253 18.59 9.33 1.94
N PRO A 254 17.75 9.75 2.92
CA PRO A 254 16.98 10.99 2.83
C PRO A 254 17.88 12.21 2.56
N GLU A 255 19.04 12.29 3.22
CA GLU A 255 19.96 13.42 3.03
C GLU A 255 20.56 13.46 1.62
N LEU A 256 20.79 12.30 1.00
CA LEU A 256 21.32 12.22 -0.35
C LEU A 256 20.23 12.51 -1.39
N LEU A 257 19.00 12.10 -1.13
CA LEU A 257 17.82 12.45 -1.93
C LEU A 257 17.58 13.96 -1.92
N GLU A 258 17.48 14.57 -0.74
CA GLU A 258 17.30 16.02 -0.56
C GLU A 258 18.40 16.82 -1.26
N ALA A 259 19.64 16.34 -1.24
CA ALA A 259 20.77 17.04 -1.83
C ALA A 259 20.86 16.93 -3.36
N THR A 260 20.27 15.88 -3.95
CA THR A 260 20.49 15.50 -5.36
C THR A 260 19.23 15.67 -6.19
N ASP A 261 18.14 14.98 -5.85
CA ASP A 261 16.90 14.97 -6.61
C ASP A 261 15.87 15.95 -6.03
N LEU A 262 16.18 17.24 -6.21
CA LEU A 262 15.36 18.33 -5.68
C LEU A 262 13.90 18.31 -6.17
N LEU A 263 13.65 17.72 -7.35
CA LEU A 263 12.31 17.72 -7.95
C LEU A 263 11.42 16.68 -7.29
N VAL A 264 11.87 15.43 -7.18
CA VAL A 264 11.06 14.39 -6.53
C VAL A 264 11.01 14.60 -5.02
N HIS A 265 12.11 15.04 -4.39
CA HIS A 265 12.11 15.34 -2.96
C HIS A 265 11.09 16.42 -2.62
N ALA A 266 11.01 17.51 -3.40
CA ALA A 266 10.00 18.55 -3.20
C ALA A 266 8.57 18.05 -3.50
N LEU A 267 8.42 17.12 -4.45
CA LEU A 267 7.14 16.53 -4.82
C LEU A 267 6.58 15.64 -3.70
N ILE A 268 7.37 14.70 -3.18
CA ILE A 268 6.90 13.75 -2.15
C ILE A 268 6.72 14.43 -0.77
N ASN A 269 7.49 15.49 -0.49
CA ASN A 269 7.37 16.25 0.76
C ASN A 269 6.34 17.39 0.71
N ASP A 270 5.60 17.56 -0.39
CA ASP A 270 4.52 18.55 -0.42
C ASP A 270 3.33 18.03 0.41
N PRO A 271 2.97 18.69 1.53
CA PRO A 271 1.89 18.24 2.40
C PRO A 271 0.52 18.26 1.71
N ALA A 272 0.40 18.89 0.54
CA ALA A 272 -0.83 18.83 -0.26
C ALA A 272 -1.12 17.43 -0.81
N TYR A 273 -0.11 16.57 -0.95
CA TYR A 273 -0.26 15.23 -1.52
C TYR A 273 -0.34 14.12 -0.48
N MET A 274 0.00 14.41 0.79
CA MET A 274 -0.08 13.46 1.91
C MET A 274 0.57 12.09 1.60
N ILE A 275 1.71 12.11 0.90
CA ILE A 275 2.50 10.91 0.64
C ILE A 275 2.92 10.30 1.99
N PRO A 276 2.74 8.98 2.20
CA PRO A 276 3.22 8.33 3.43
C PRO A 276 4.74 8.27 3.43
N LEU A 277 5.36 8.83 4.47
CA LEU A 277 6.82 8.92 4.63
C LEU A 277 7.29 8.36 5.99
N VAL A 278 6.39 7.83 6.82
CA VAL A 278 6.74 7.06 8.01
C VAL A 278 6.84 5.59 7.62
N ALA A 279 8.02 5.00 7.83
CA ALA A 279 8.29 3.60 7.55
C ALA A 279 7.38 2.68 8.39
N PRO A 280 6.68 1.71 7.78
CA PRO A 280 5.92 0.70 8.52
C PRO A 280 6.82 -0.15 9.41
N ASP A 281 6.36 -0.49 10.60
CA ASP A 281 6.99 -1.44 11.53
C ASP A 281 6.25 -2.79 11.62
N GLY A 282 5.15 -2.93 10.86
CA GLY A 282 4.37 -4.15 10.74
C GLY A 282 3.41 -4.38 11.91
N ASN A 283 3.30 -3.44 12.85
CA ASN A 283 2.32 -3.47 13.93
C ASN A 283 1.18 -2.50 13.61
N TYR A 284 -0.04 -3.01 13.66
CA TYR A 284 -1.22 -2.16 13.48
C TYR A 284 -2.36 -2.66 14.35
N CYS A 285 -2.49 -2.02 15.50
CA CYS A 285 -3.59 -2.26 16.43
C CYS A 285 -4.01 -0.93 17.06
N PRO A 286 -4.70 -0.07 16.29
CA PRO A 286 -5.19 1.20 16.83
C PRO A 286 -6.01 0.92 18.07
N GLU A 287 -5.71 1.65 19.16
CA GLU A 287 -6.57 1.59 20.35
C GLU A 287 -7.99 1.86 19.87
N ALA A 288 -8.93 0.97 20.18
CA ALA A 288 -10.34 1.24 19.91
C ALA A 288 -10.59 2.65 20.43
N VAL A 289 -10.90 3.59 19.51
CA VAL A 289 -11.14 4.97 19.90
C VAL A 289 -12.32 4.90 20.85
N ASP A 290 -12.01 4.88 22.15
CA ASP A 290 -12.90 5.29 23.20
C ASP A 290 -13.19 6.71 22.79
N VAL A 291 -14.27 6.90 22.03
CA VAL A 291 -14.87 8.21 21.88
C VAL A 291 -15.08 8.64 23.32
N VAL A 292 -14.20 9.51 23.82
CA VAL A 292 -14.18 9.93 25.22
C VAL A 292 -15.49 10.68 25.43
N GLY A 293 -16.47 9.90 25.86
CA GLY A 293 -17.88 10.14 25.69
C GLY A 293 -18.68 9.15 26.52
N ALA A 294 -18.32 9.07 27.80
CA ALA A 294 -19.07 8.49 28.91
C ALA A 294 -19.03 6.96 29.10
N HIS A 295 -18.33 6.58 30.17
CA HIS A 295 -18.68 5.48 31.08
C HIS A 295 -20.08 4.84 30.86
N GLY A 296 -20.09 3.62 30.32
CA GLY A 296 -20.98 2.55 30.76
C GLY A 296 -22.49 2.69 30.53
N THR A 297 -22.95 3.53 29.60
CA THR A 297 -24.36 3.55 29.18
C THR A 297 -24.48 3.48 27.68
N ALA A 298 -25.42 2.67 27.16
CA ALA A 298 -25.68 2.55 25.74
C ALA A 298 -25.92 3.95 25.12
N PRO A 299 -25.35 4.23 23.93
CA PRO A 299 -25.43 5.54 23.30
C PRO A 299 -26.88 5.96 23.11
N LYS A 300 -27.15 7.23 23.42
CA LYS A 300 -28.49 7.79 23.42
C LYS A 300 -28.74 8.46 22.08
N LEU A 301 -29.83 8.07 21.42
CA LEU A 301 -30.30 8.75 20.21
C LEU A 301 -30.56 10.24 20.50
N ILE A 302 -29.83 11.13 19.83
CA ILE A 302 -29.97 12.58 19.96
C ILE A 302 -30.74 13.18 18.78
N GLU A 303 -30.58 12.65 17.58
CA GLU A 303 -31.17 13.20 16.37
C GLU A 303 -31.55 12.11 15.36
N VAL A 304 -32.62 12.34 14.60
CA VAL A 304 -33.00 11.49 13.46
C VAL A 304 -33.12 12.39 12.24
N LEU A 305 -32.30 12.13 11.23
CA LEU A 305 -32.25 12.90 9.99
C LEU A 305 -32.79 12.05 8.83
N ASN A 306 -33.38 12.70 7.83
CA ASN A 306 -33.54 12.10 6.51
C ASN A 306 -32.24 12.25 5.69
N LEU A 307 -32.21 11.65 4.50
CA LEU A 307 -31.07 11.76 3.57
C LEU A 307 -30.75 13.19 3.10
N LEU A 308 -31.64 14.15 3.36
CA LEU A 308 -31.44 15.57 3.06
C LEU A 308 -30.89 16.36 4.26
N GLY A 309 -30.50 15.67 5.35
CA GLY A 309 -30.00 16.30 6.58
C GLY A 309 -31.08 17.03 7.38
N GLN A 310 -32.37 16.74 7.15
CA GLN A 310 -33.47 17.38 7.85
C GLN A 310 -33.96 16.51 9.01
N GLN A 311 -34.22 17.12 10.16
CA GLN A 311 -34.81 16.41 11.30
C GLN A 311 -36.17 15.81 10.96
N VAL A 312 -36.33 14.53 11.26
CA VAL A 312 -37.57 13.76 11.13
C VAL A 312 -37.92 13.06 12.43
N LYS A 313 -39.16 12.57 12.54
CA LYS A 313 -39.55 11.71 13.67
C LYS A 313 -38.96 10.31 13.45
N ALA A 314 -38.56 9.62 14.52
CA ALA A 314 -38.14 8.22 14.44
C ALA A 314 -39.21 7.30 13.83
N SER A 315 -40.50 7.67 13.93
CA SER A 315 -41.62 6.96 13.32
C SER A 315 -41.84 7.25 11.83
N SER A 316 -40.98 8.07 11.19
CA SER A 316 -41.11 8.40 9.77
C SER A 316 -40.75 7.19 8.90
N HIS A 317 -41.43 7.01 7.78
CA HIS A 317 -41.07 5.94 6.84
C HIS A 317 -39.90 6.37 5.95
N GLY A 318 -39.10 5.40 5.51
CA GLY A 318 -37.94 5.62 4.64
C GLY A 318 -36.59 5.47 5.35
N ILE A 319 -35.53 5.89 4.66
CA ILE A 319 -34.15 5.85 5.17
C ILE A 319 -33.95 7.00 6.16
N GLN A 320 -33.47 6.65 7.34
CA GLN A 320 -33.16 7.57 8.43
C GLN A 320 -31.69 7.43 8.83
N LEU A 321 -31.08 8.53 9.24
CA LEU A 321 -29.78 8.57 9.90
C LEU A 321 -30.02 8.87 11.38
N HIS A 322 -29.70 7.92 12.24
CA HIS A 322 -29.81 8.04 13.70
C HIS A 322 -28.47 8.51 14.23
N VAL A 323 -28.41 9.73 14.75
CA VAL A 323 -27.21 10.32 15.34
C VAL A 323 -27.28 10.13 16.85
N PHE A 324 -26.20 9.64 17.43
CA PHE A 324 -26.07 9.36 18.85
C PHE A 324 -25.15 10.38 19.55
N ASP A 325 -25.24 10.45 20.88
CA ASP A 325 -24.45 11.37 21.70
C ASP A 325 -22.94 11.06 21.73
N ASP A 326 -22.56 9.85 21.34
CA ASP A 326 -21.18 9.43 21.08
C ASP A 326 -20.73 9.72 19.63
N LEU A 327 -21.47 10.56 18.91
CA LEU A 327 -21.22 10.93 17.51
C LEU A 327 -21.34 9.78 16.50
N THR A 328 -21.73 8.57 16.92
CA THR A 328 -22.00 7.48 15.99
C THR A 328 -23.25 7.80 15.16
N VAL A 329 -23.25 7.35 13.91
CA VAL A 329 -24.39 7.49 12.99
C VAL A 329 -24.81 6.12 12.49
N LYS A 330 -26.09 5.74 12.71
CA LYS A 330 -26.65 4.48 12.21
C LYS A 330 -27.71 4.72 11.15
N LYS A 331 -27.60 4.01 10.03
CA LYS A 331 -28.64 3.96 9.00
C LYS A 331 -29.77 3.03 9.44
N VAL A 332 -31.00 3.54 9.49
CA VAL A 332 -32.21 2.78 9.85
C VAL A 332 -33.21 2.87 8.70
N ILE A 333 -33.77 1.73 8.29
CA ILE A 333 -34.80 1.65 7.25
C ILE A 333 -36.13 1.27 7.92
N SER A 334 -37.10 2.19 7.87
CA SER A 334 -38.45 1.96 8.42
C SER A 334 -39.47 1.77 7.29
N TYR A 335 -40.11 0.59 7.26
CA TYR A 335 -41.15 0.24 6.30
C TYR A 335 -42.55 0.56 6.85
N PRO A 336 -43.53 0.93 6.01
CA PRO A 336 -44.93 0.99 6.44
C PRO A 336 -45.39 -0.40 6.91
N GLN A 337 -46.08 -0.47 8.05
CA GLN A 337 -46.81 -1.68 8.43
C GLN A 337 -48.05 -1.82 7.54
N GLU A 338 -48.21 -2.97 6.88
CA GLU A 338 -49.41 -3.34 6.12
C GLU A 338 -50.64 -3.55 7.00
#